data_AF-A0A367FZZ9-F1
#
_entry.id   AF-A0A367FZZ9-F1
#
_cell.length_a   1.000
_cell.length_b   1.000
_cell.length_c   1.000
_cell.angle_alpha   90.00
_cell.angle_beta   90.00
_cell.angle_gamma   90.00
#
_symmetry.space_group_name_H-M   'P 1'
#
loop_
_entity.id
_entity.type
_entity.pdbx_description
1 polymer ?
#
loop_
_entity_poly.entity_id
_entity_poly.type
_entity_poly.pdbx_seq_one_letter_code
_entity_poly.pdbx_strand_id
1 'polypeptide(L)'
;MKHKRLAAAVLAAAVVLAGCGSAANRAAPAGSGPAPAGSGTVPQSTADTAVQTAQKDRITEQFTLEKTIQLYEWGSAQKLTIHVPQLVCDGSDAAYLNDELAAMYAADFRQYEDSPEIEPQQDEWSPEIYINWDAYWYGDCVSLVVFRYDGGTDPGYSRGWCFDFATGKQVSVAEMLQRMGLDPDAVQQQMLREAMQTFDRHMAQGGYYEGLLSGGNLASMRMNTLENNQLEDLCLLLPEQNRLVLRGGCNSPAGSGWRQLDVEIPLQAADPQPQTVLTDTYGSASVQLEGTQGTITLRRTPETAAWAADYGIRLEQDRTYPILGIYNEYIDLCIGELGASFHPVVYLLTQDGVVEYVDVLHCLMFGSALVCQDPIYIANQGVALERSGSEVNLRQEDGSVLELAPLTAEWNAQELPYEVTGAFNDMGDDQFDWMDVESNGSVQMGVQDNSVFYQGYADYLGVVPEGMVLGVWTNETADGMPGITFVAAMKYDLYNETLTLTMIDGQNPFAEGKTQLQLIRCPDN
;
A
#
# COMPACT_ATOMS: atom_id res chain seq x y z
N MET A 1 50.11 17.96 -9.70
CA MET A 1 51.12 17.35 -8.81
C MET A 1 50.64 15.97 -8.39
N LYS A 2 51.40 14.94 -8.81
CA LYS A 2 51.50 13.56 -8.26
C LYS A 2 50.22 12.77 -7.98
N HIS A 3 49.90 11.92 -8.96
CA HIS A 3 49.32 10.59 -8.78
C HIS A 3 50.05 9.79 -7.67
N LYS A 4 49.29 9.08 -6.83
CA LYS A 4 49.78 7.91 -6.11
C LYS A 4 48.80 6.76 -6.29
N ARG A 5 49.22 5.84 -7.14
CA ARG A 5 48.74 4.47 -7.27
C ARG A 5 49.06 3.72 -5.98
N LEU A 6 48.11 2.95 -5.47
CA LEU A 6 48.38 1.81 -4.59
C LEU A 6 47.82 0.57 -5.27
N ALA A 7 48.70 -0.40 -5.43
CA ALA A 7 48.50 -1.68 -6.06
C ALA A 7 48.75 -2.79 -5.03
N ALA A 8 48.24 -3.98 -5.35
CA ALA A 8 48.40 -5.28 -4.69
C ALA A 8 47.47 -5.51 -3.48
N ALA A 9 46.88 -6.68 -3.27
CA ALA A 9 47.20 -8.01 -3.80
C ALA A 9 45.94 -8.87 -3.94
N VAL A 10 45.88 -9.63 -5.04
CA VAL A 10 44.94 -10.73 -5.27
C VAL A 10 45.46 -11.95 -4.50
N LEU A 11 44.68 -12.48 -3.57
CA LEU A 11 44.91 -13.80 -2.98
C LEU A 11 43.82 -14.74 -3.50
N ALA A 12 44.22 -15.66 -4.38
CA ALA A 12 43.41 -16.78 -4.79
C ALA A 12 43.36 -17.82 -3.67
N ALA A 13 42.16 -18.16 -3.20
CA ALA A 13 41.92 -19.37 -2.42
C ALA A 13 40.84 -20.18 -3.15
N ALA A 14 41.28 -21.28 -3.76
CA ALA A 14 40.40 -22.31 -4.28
C ALA A 14 39.80 -23.09 -3.12
N VAL A 15 38.48 -23.20 -3.06
CA VAL A 15 37.80 -24.25 -2.28
C VAL A 15 36.96 -25.08 -3.24
N VAL A 16 37.20 -26.38 -3.13
CA VAL A 16 36.70 -27.44 -3.99
C VAL A 16 35.23 -27.74 -3.67
N LEU A 17 34.44 -27.84 -4.74
CA LEU A 17 33.10 -28.43 -4.78
C LEU A 17 33.11 -29.87 -4.25
N ALA A 18 32.28 -30.14 -3.26
CA ALA A 18 31.72 -31.46 -3.02
C ALA A 18 30.19 -31.30 -2.99
N GLY A 19 29.56 -31.72 -4.08
CA GLY A 19 28.11 -31.81 -4.18
C GLY A 19 27.56 -33.04 -3.46
N CYS A 20 26.27 -32.97 -3.13
CA CYS A 20 25.27 -34.03 -2.95
C CYS A 20 24.06 -33.33 -2.29
N GLY A 21 22.81 -33.40 -2.74
CA GLY A 21 22.20 -34.14 -3.81
C GLY A 21 20.75 -33.66 -3.98
N SER A 22 20.22 -33.84 -5.17
CA SER A 22 18.85 -33.55 -5.58
C SER A 22 17.84 -34.41 -4.81
N ALA A 23 16.74 -33.80 -4.36
CA ALA A 23 15.49 -34.51 -4.10
C ALA A 23 14.31 -33.63 -4.53
N ALA A 24 13.75 -33.99 -5.68
CA ALA A 24 12.43 -33.56 -6.11
C ALA A 24 11.35 -34.31 -5.31
N ASN A 25 10.28 -33.62 -4.93
CA ASN A 25 8.89 -34.12 -4.87
C ASN A 25 7.99 -32.93 -4.55
N ARG A 26 7.14 -32.51 -5.49
CA ARG A 26 5.76 -32.99 -5.71
C ARG A 26 4.78 -32.41 -4.68
N ALA A 27 3.90 -31.56 -5.19
CA ALA A 27 2.76 -30.92 -4.55
C ALA A 27 1.76 -31.89 -3.90
N ALA A 28 1.15 -31.45 -2.79
CA ALA A 28 -0.22 -31.74 -2.31
C ALA A 28 -0.55 -30.79 -1.11
N PRO A 29 -1.80 -30.75 -0.60
CA PRO A 29 -2.82 -29.75 -0.85
C PRO A 29 -3.06 -28.77 0.33
N ALA A 30 -3.94 -27.79 0.09
CA ALA A 30 -4.42 -26.80 1.05
C ALA A 30 -5.07 -27.39 2.32
N GLY A 31 -4.81 -26.75 3.47
CA GLY A 31 -5.54 -26.93 4.73
C GLY A 31 -4.65 -26.94 5.96
N SER A 32 -5.10 -26.25 7.01
CA SER A 32 -4.56 -26.10 8.39
C SER A 32 -3.39 -25.11 8.60
N GLY A 33 -3.64 -24.14 9.50
CA GLY A 33 -2.83 -22.95 9.77
C GLY A 33 -1.49 -23.21 10.46
N PRO A 34 -0.67 -22.15 10.65
CA PRO A 34 0.71 -22.30 11.11
C PRO A 34 0.74 -22.54 12.62
N ALA A 35 1.26 -23.70 13.02
CA ALA A 35 1.83 -23.89 14.36
C ALA A 35 3.29 -23.44 14.33
N PRO A 36 3.79 -22.70 15.34
CA PRO A 36 5.18 -22.25 15.35
C PRO A 36 6.11 -23.45 15.60
N ALA A 37 6.95 -23.78 14.62
CA ALA A 37 8.02 -24.74 14.75
C ALA A 37 9.21 -24.10 15.47
N GLY A 38 9.59 -24.64 16.64
CA GLY A 38 10.71 -24.16 17.44
C GLY A 38 12.06 -24.26 16.70
N SER A 39 12.81 -23.16 16.71
CA SER A 39 14.14 -23.04 16.12
C SER A 39 15.24 -23.59 17.05
N GLY A 40 16.23 -24.25 16.45
CA GLY A 40 17.39 -24.80 17.14
C GLY A 40 18.30 -23.69 17.70
N THR A 41 18.77 -23.88 18.93
CA THR A 41 19.58 -22.93 19.69
C THR A 41 21.04 -22.89 19.23
N VAL A 42 21.48 -21.71 18.78
CA VAL A 42 22.90 -21.31 18.68
C VAL A 42 23.40 -20.95 20.09
N PRO A 43 24.64 -21.30 20.51
CA PRO A 43 25.11 -21.00 21.86
C PRO A 43 25.25 -19.48 22.10
N GLN A 44 24.44 -18.94 23.02
CA GLN A 44 24.46 -17.53 23.45
C GLN A 44 25.64 -17.24 24.38
N SER A 45 26.23 -16.04 24.28
CA SER A 45 27.29 -15.60 25.19
C SER A 45 26.70 -15.09 26.52
N THR A 46 27.47 -15.17 27.61
CA THR A 46 27.03 -14.69 28.94
C THR A 46 26.75 -13.18 29.00
N ALA A 47 27.35 -12.39 28.09
CA ALA A 47 27.06 -10.96 27.98
C ALA A 47 25.70 -10.72 27.31
N ASP A 48 25.39 -11.49 26.27
CA ASP A 48 24.07 -11.44 25.60
C ASP A 48 22.96 -11.88 26.56
N THR A 49 23.21 -12.91 27.38
CA THR A 49 22.26 -13.35 28.41
C THR A 49 22.02 -12.27 29.47
N ALA A 50 23.06 -11.54 29.90
CA ALA A 50 22.93 -10.48 30.89
C ALA A 50 22.18 -9.25 30.34
N VAL A 51 22.44 -8.87 29.08
CA VAL A 51 21.72 -7.79 28.38
C VAL A 51 20.25 -8.16 28.18
N GLN A 52 19.96 -9.38 27.72
CA GLN A 52 18.59 -9.88 27.57
C GLN A 52 17.85 -9.96 28.92
N THR A 53 18.53 -10.36 30.00
CA THR A 53 17.93 -10.38 31.35
C THR A 53 17.62 -8.96 31.83
N ALA A 54 18.54 -8.01 31.64
CA ALA A 54 18.32 -6.62 32.01
C ALA A 54 17.26 -5.92 31.15
N GLN A 55 17.10 -6.32 29.88
CA GLN A 55 16.02 -5.86 29.01
C GLN A 55 14.67 -6.46 29.43
N LYS A 56 14.64 -7.74 29.83
CA LYS A 56 13.42 -8.41 30.29
C LYS A 56 12.83 -7.77 31.54
N ASP A 57 13.66 -7.26 32.46
CA ASP A 57 13.18 -6.57 33.67
C ASP A 57 12.61 -5.17 33.41
N ARG A 58 12.75 -4.63 32.18
CA ARG A 58 12.24 -3.31 31.79
C ARG A 58 10.79 -3.31 31.32
N ILE A 59 10.20 -4.48 31.09
CA ILE A 59 8.80 -4.64 30.68
C ILE A 59 8.16 -5.73 31.54
N THR A 60 7.07 -5.39 32.21
CA THR A 60 6.31 -6.29 33.09
C THR A 60 4.89 -6.49 32.58
N GLU A 61 4.09 -7.33 33.25
CA GLU A 61 2.66 -7.46 32.96
C GLU A 61 1.86 -6.42 33.75
N GLN A 62 1.06 -5.61 33.07
CA GLN A 62 0.05 -4.75 33.70
C GLN A 62 -1.18 -5.56 34.10
N PHE A 63 -1.64 -6.41 33.18
CA PHE A 63 -2.77 -7.31 33.34
C PHE A 63 -2.38 -8.67 32.77
N THR A 64 -2.71 -9.76 33.47
CA THR A 64 -2.45 -11.12 33.01
C THR A 64 -3.60 -12.05 33.37
N LEU A 65 -4.08 -12.81 32.39
CA LEU A 65 -5.14 -13.79 32.54
C LEU A 65 -4.89 -14.94 31.56
N GLU A 66 -4.64 -16.14 32.09
CA GLU A 66 -4.69 -17.37 31.32
C GLU A 66 -5.74 -18.27 31.96
N LYS A 67 -6.83 -18.56 31.24
CA LYS A 67 -7.84 -19.52 31.71
C LYS A 67 -8.68 -20.08 30.59
N THR A 68 -9.27 -21.24 30.84
CA THR A 68 -10.31 -21.81 29.99
C THR A 68 -11.66 -21.52 30.60
N ILE A 69 -12.58 -20.92 29.84
CA ILE A 69 -13.93 -20.59 30.30
C ILE A 69 -15.00 -21.27 29.46
N GLN A 70 -16.18 -21.36 30.05
CA GLN A 70 -17.40 -21.74 29.35
C GLN A 70 -18.10 -20.46 28.86
N LEU A 71 -17.96 -20.10 27.57
CA LEU A 71 -18.47 -18.81 27.06
C LEU A 71 -20.01 -18.73 27.09
N TYR A 72 -20.68 -19.86 26.87
CA TYR A 72 -22.13 -20.00 26.91
C TYR A 72 -22.53 -21.23 27.71
N GLU A 73 -23.69 -21.19 28.38
CA GLU A 73 -24.23 -22.29 29.22
C GLU A 73 -24.28 -23.66 28.51
N TRP A 74 -24.34 -23.66 27.16
CA TRP A 74 -24.33 -24.86 26.30
C TRP A 74 -23.22 -24.82 25.22
N GLY A 75 -22.23 -23.93 25.35
CA GLY A 75 -21.14 -23.74 24.38
C GLY A 75 -20.01 -24.76 24.49
N SER A 76 -18.97 -24.60 23.67
CA SER A 76 -17.66 -25.25 23.88
C SER A 76 -16.80 -24.43 24.84
N ALA A 77 -15.84 -25.09 25.48
CA ALA A 77 -14.79 -24.40 26.23
C ALA A 77 -13.98 -23.45 25.32
N GLN A 78 -13.59 -22.28 25.83
CA GLN A 78 -12.80 -21.26 25.15
C GLN A 78 -11.54 -20.97 25.97
N LYS A 79 -10.36 -21.09 25.36
CA LYS A 79 -9.10 -20.70 25.97
C LYS A 79 -8.91 -19.18 25.82
N LEU A 80 -8.56 -18.52 26.91
CA LEU A 80 -8.26 -17.09 26.99
C LEU A 80 -6.81 -16.91 27.41
N THR A 81 -6.06 -16.10 26.66
CA THR A 81 -4.70 -15.69 27.00
C THR A 81 -4.61 -14.17 26.83
N ILE A 82 -4.64 -13.42 27.93
CA ILE A 82 -4.58 -11.96 27.94
C ILE A 82 -3.34 -11.54 28.72
N HIS A 83 -2.36 -10.98 28.03
CA HIS A 83 -1.14 -10.40 28.57
C HIS A 83 -1.04 -8.98 28.04
N VAL A 84 -1.01 -8.01 28.95
CA VAL A 84 -0.90 -6.60 28.60
C VAL A 84 0.41 -6.06 29.18
N PRO A 85 1.32 -5.57 28.33
CA PRO A 85 2.65 -5.13 28.78
C PRO A 85 2.59 -3.82 29.58
N GLN A 86 3.61 -3.60 30.41
CA GLN A 86 3.88 -2.37 31.13
C GLN A 86 5.36 -2.02 31.05
N LEU A 87 5.69 -0.83 30.54
CA LEU A 87 7.04 -0.29 30.56
C LEU A 87 7.42 0.13 31.99
N VAL A 88 8.58 -0.33 32.47
CA VAL A 88 9.17 0.04 33.76
C VAL A 88 10.16 1.18 33.56
N CYS A 89 9.63 2.41 33.48
CA CYS A 89 10.41 3.63 33.33
C CYS A 89 9.67 4.81 33.97
N ASP A 90 10.38 5.68 34.70
CA ASP A 90 9.79 6.83 35.43
C ASP A 90 9.43 8.03 34.51
N GLY A 91 9.53 7.87 33.19
CA GLY A 91 9.28 8.92 32.20
C GLY A 91 7.79 9.16 31.89
N SER A 92 7.44 10.39 31.49
CA SER A 92 6.07 10.75 31.10
C SER A 92 5.55 9.91 29.93
N ASP A 93 6.41 9.62 28.96
CA ASP A 93 6.04 8.89 27.75
C ASP A 93 5.77 7.42 28.06
N ALA A 94 6.54 6.82 28.99
CA ALA A 94 6.28 5.47 29.47
C ALA A 94 4.94 5.39 30.22
N ALA A 95 4.64 6.39 31.06
CA ALA A 95 3.34 6.48 31.74
C ALA A 95 2.19 6.61 30.74
N TYR A 96 2.35 7.48 29.73
CA TYR A 96 1.35 7.65 28.66
C TYR A 96 1.11 6.37 27.85
N LEU A 97 2.17 5.66 27.45
CA LEU A 97 2.06 4.38 26.73
C LEU A 97 1.38 3.31 27.58
N ASN A 98 1.72 3.22 28.87
CA ASN A 98 1.05 2.29 29.79
C ASN A 98 -0.44 2.63 29.98
N ASP A 99 -0.79 3.91 29.99
CA ASP A 99 -2.17 4.36 30.05
C ASP A 99 -2.92 4.06 28.74
N GLU A 100 -2.28 4.22 27.57
CA GLU A 100 -2.84 3.84 26.26
C GLU A 100 -3.10 2.33 26.19
N LEU A 101 -2.12 1.50 26.55
CA LEU A 101 -2.24 0.04 26.59
C LEU A 101 -3.39 -0.40 27.52
N ALA A 102 -3.50 0.21 28.69
CA ALA A 102 -4.62 -0.04 29.60
C ALA A 102 -5.96 0.41 29.01
N ALA A 103 -6.02 1.58 28.38
CA ALA A 103 -7.25 2.07 27.75
C ALA A 103 -7.73 1.14 26.63
N MET A 104 -6.80 0.54 25.88
CA MET A 104 -7.12 -0.40 24.81
C MET A 104 -7.56 -1.77 25.31
N TYR A 105 -6.87 -2.34 26.30
CA TYR A 105 -6.99 -3.79 26.60
C TYR A 105 -7.48 -4.13 28.01
N ALA A 106 -7.58 -3.17 28.94
CA ALA A 106 -8.06 -3.47 30.30
C ALA A 106 -9.53 -3.90 30.32
N ALA A 107 -10.34 -3.45 29.36
CA ALA A 107 -11.73 -3.87 29.24
C ALA A 107 -11.85 -5.37 28.90
N ASP A 108 -11.01 -5.88 28.00
CA ASP A 108 -10.97 -7.30 27.63
C ASP A 108 -10.59 -8.17 28.84
N PHE A 109 -9.60 -7.75 29.64
CA PHE A 109 -9.27 -8.42 30.90
C PHE A 109 -10.45 -8.44 31.88
N ARG A 110 -11.04 -7.27 32.14
CA ARG A 110 -12.14 -7.11 33.13
C ARG A 110 -13.40 -7.86 32.73
N GLN A 111 -13.67 -8.00 31.42
CA GLN A 111 -14.80 -8.78 30.92
C GLN A 111 -14.74 -10.22 31.43
N TYR A 112 -13.54 -10.79 31.48
CA TYR A 112 -13.37 -12.18 31.83
C TYR A 112 -12.90 -12.40 33.26
N GLU A 113 -12.36 -11.40 33.97
CA GLU A 113 -11.77 -11.53 35.32
C GLU A 113 -12.62 -12.41 36.26
N ASP A 114 -13.91 -12.12 36.40
CA ASP A 114 -14.84 -12.84 37.30
C ASP A 114 -15.41 -14.15 36.72
N SER A 115 -15.09 -14.50 35.47
CA SER A 115 -15.58 -15.74 34.83
C SER A 115 -14.96 -16.98 35.49
N PRO A 116 -15.75 -18.03 35.78
CA PRO A 116 -15.23 -19.26 36.38
C PRO A 116 -14.33 -19.99 35.38
N GLU A 117 -13.14 -20.38 35.84
CA GLU A 117 -12.27 -21.29 35.11
C GLU A 117 -12.85 -22.71 35.13
N ILE A 118 -12.79 -23.39 33.99
CA ILE A 118 -13.22 -24.77 33.83
C ILE A 118 -12.07 -25.63 33.33
N GLU A 119 -12.06 -26.91 33.70
CA GLU A 119 -11.25 -27.90 33.00
C GLU A 119 -12.05 -28.43 31.81
N PRO A 120 -11.57 -28.27 30.56
CA PRO A 120 -12.25 -28.79 29.39
C PRO A 120 -12.29 -30.32 29.46
N GLN A 121 -13.30 -30.94 28.83
CA GLN A 121 -13.37 -32.41 28.79
C GLN A 121 -12.13 -32.97 28.08
N GLN A 122 -11.73 -34.20 28.44
CA GLN A 122 -10.63 -34.88 27.77
C GLN A 122 -10.95 -34.98 26.26
N ASP A 123 -10.03 -34.51 25.42
CA ASP A 123 -10.15 -34.41 23.95
C ASP A 123 -11.12 -33.32 23.43
N GLU A 124 -11.66 -32.44 24.28
CA GLU A 124 -12.38 -31.25 23.83
C GLU A 124 -11.42 -30.21 23.25
N TRP A 125 -11.61 -29.85 21.99
CA TRP A 125 -10.88 -28.75 21.37
C TRP A 125 -11.48 -27.41 21.82
N SER A 126 -10.68 -26.62 22.52
CA SER A 126 -11.04 -25.25 22.88
C SER A 126 -10.40 -24.28 21.89
N PRO A 127 -11.18 -23.53 21.09
CA PRO A 127 -10.64 -22.38 20.38
C PRO A 127 -9.95 -21.44 21.36
N GLU A 128 -8.96 -20.70 20.87
CA GLU A 128 -8.20 -19.72 21.65
C GLU A 128 -8.49 -18.32 21.13
N ILE A 129 -8.66 -17.38 22.05
CA ILE A 129 -8.58 -15.95 21.77
C ILE A 129 -7.47 -15.39 22.64
N TYR A 130 -6.71 -14.45 22.11
CA TYR A 130 -5.59 -13.90 22.84
C TYR A 130 -5.34 -12.43 22.58
N ILE A 131 -4.85 -11.77 23.63
CA ILE A 131 -4.10 -10.53 23.57
C ILE A 131 -2.73 -10.90 24.16
N ASN A 132 -1.68 -10.80 23.36
CA ASN A 132 -0.34 -11.16 23.79
C ASN A 132 0.66 -10.14 23.25
N TRP A 133 1.90 -10.15 23.72
CA TRP A 133 2.90 -9.18 23.30
C TRP A 133 4.29 -9.77 23.16
N ASP A 134 5.08 -9.17 22.27
CA ASP A 134 6.51 -9.40 22.13
C ASP A 134 7.27 -8.07 22.20
N ALA A 135 8.53 -8.14 22.62
CA ALA A 135 9.43 -7.01 22.70
C ALA A 135 10.68 -7.25 21.85
N TYR A 136 10.85 -6.43 20.81
CA TYR A 136 11.94 -6.51 19.85
C TYR A 136 12.97 -5.42 20.14
N TRP A 137 14.18 -5.83 20.54
CA TRP A 137 15.18 -4.91 21.08
C TRP A 137 16.26 -4.51 20.07
N TYR A 138 16.61 -3.22 20.05
CA TYR A 138 17.78 -2.69 19.37
C TYR A 138 18.52 -1.72 20.30
N GLY A 139 19.57 -2.23 20.96
CA GLY A 139 20.25 -1.50 22.03
C GLY A 139 19.32 -1.23 23.22
N ASP A 140 19.17 0.05 23.59
CA ASP A 140 18.22 0.49 24.62
C ASP A 140 16.81 0.80 24.08
N CYS A 141 16.59 0.66 22.77
CA CYS A 141 15.28 0.84 22.16
C CYS A 141 14.54 -0.50 22.13
N VAL A 142 13.22 -0.44 22.28
CA VAL A 142 12.32 -1.57 22.09
C VAL A 142 11.25 -1.18 21.07
N SER A 143 10.89 -2.12 20.19
CA SER A 143 9.57 -2.15 19.56
C SER A 143 8.71 -3.16 20.29
N LEU A 144 7.73 -2.65 21.02
CA LEU A 144 6.74 -3.42 21.76
C LEU A 144 5.55 -3.66 20.84
N VAL A 145 5.24 -4.92 20.56
CA VAL A 145 4.15 -5.29 19.64
C VAL A 145 3.12 -6.11 20.39
N VAL A 146 1.87 -5.65 20.37
CA VAL A 146 0.73 -6.39 20.92
C VAL A 146 -0.03 -7.05 19.77
N PHE A 147 -0.29 -8.35 19.91
CA PHE A 147 -1.05 -9.19 18.99
C PHE A 147 -2.41 -9.50 19.60
N ARG A 148 -3.47 -9.27 18.84
CA ARG A 148 -4.85 -9.61 19.19
C ARG A 148 -5.38 -10.62 18.19
N TYR A 149 -6.07 -11.63 18.70
CA TYR A 149 -6.82 -12.60 17.91
C TYR A 149 -8.13 -12.91 18.61
N ASP A 150 -9.25 -12.57 17.99
CA ASP A 150 -10.60 -12.73 18.55
C ASP A 150 -11.26 -14.05 18.14
N GLY A 151 -10.52 -14.96 17.50
CA GLY A 151 -10.98 -16.31 17.16
C GLY A 151 -11.68 -16.40 15.79
N GLY A 152 -12.06 -17.63 15.42
CA GLY A 152 -12.79 -17.90 14.18
C GLY A 152 -11.94 -17.68 12.92
N THR A 153 -12.41 -16.82 12.01
CA THR A 153 -11.71 -16.50 10.75
C THR A 153 -11.03 -15.12 10.79
N ASP A 154 -10.92 -14.53 11.97
CA ASP A 154 -10.14 -13.30 12.18
C ASP A 154 -8.66 -13.58 11.85
N PRO A 155 -8.00 -12.83 10.96
CA PRO A 155 -6.56 -12.98 10.71
C PRO A 155 -5.72 -12.53 11.92
N GLY A 156 -6.32 -11.90 12.91
CA GLY A 156 -5.65 -11.21 13.99
C GLY A 156 -5.15 -9.84 13.56
N TYR A 157 -4.81 -9.03 14.54
CA TYR A 157 -4.31 -7.68 14.38
C TYR A 157 -3.08 -7.45 15.26
N SER A 158 -2.13 -6.65 14.77
CA SER A 158 -0.92 -6.27 15.50
C SER A 158 -0.85 -4.74 15.61
N ARG A 159 -0.46 -4.23 16.78
CA ARG A 159 -0.10 -2.82 16.97
C ARG A 159 1.27 -2.70 17.62
N GLY A 160 2.07 -1.76 17.13
CA GLY A 160 3.44 -1.56 17.58
C GLY A 160 3.66 -0.20 18.21
N TRP A 161 4.55 -0.14 19.20
CA TRP A 161 5.03 1.08 19.81
C TRP A 161 6.55 1.01 19.95
N CYS A 162 7.26 2.06 19.57
CA CYS A 162 8.71 2.12 19.78
C CYS A 162 9.05 3.03 20.98
N PHE A 163 9.94 2.58 21.85
CA PHE A 163 10.32 3.30 23.06
C PHE A 163 11.84 3.21 23.32
N ASP A 164 12.44 4.31 23.73
CA ASP A 164 13.86 4.40 24.06
C ASP A 164 14.06 4.53 25.57
N PHE A 165 14.55 3.45 26.20
CA PHE A 165 14.80 3.42 27.65
C PHE A 165 16.00 4.28 28.08
N ALA A 166 16.92 4.62 27.17
CA ALA A 166 18.05 5.48 27.53
C ALA A 166 17.61 6.95 27.71
N THR A 167 16.62 7.39 26.92
CA THR A 167 16.10 8.76 26.97
C THR A 167 14.76 8.86 27.70
N GLY A 168 14.07 7.73 27.92
CA GLY A 168 12.74 7.67 28.54
C GLY A 168 11.63 8.22 27.64
N LYS A 169 11.81 8.15 26.32
CA LYS A 169 10.91 8.75 25.32
C LYS A 169 10.32 7.73 24.37
N GLN A 170 9.08 7.98 23.94
CA GLN A 170 8.54 7.31 22.76
C GLN A 170 9.33 7.76 21.52
N VAL A 171 9.56 6.83 20.60
CA VAL A 171 10.24 7.10 19.32
C VAL A 171 9.36 6.60 18.18
N SER A 172 9.47 7.25 17.03
CA SER A 172 8.72 6.86 15.83
C SER A 172 9.34 5.64 15.15
N VAL A 173 8.62 4.98 14.24
CA VAL A 173 9.15 3.90 13.41
C VAL A 173 10.29 4.45 12.54
N ALA A 174 10.11 5.64 11.95
CA ALA A 174 11.16 6.31 11.18
C ALA A 174 12.43 6.57 12.03
N GLU A 175 12.30 7.07 13.26
CA GLU A 175 13.44 7.27 14.15
C GLU A 175 14.14 5.96 14.50
N MET A 176 13.37 4.87 14.67
CA MET A 176 13.92 3.55 14.94
C MET A 176 14.73 3.02 13.74
N LEU A 177 14.20 3.18 12.52
CA LEU A 177 14.91 2.83 11.27
C LEU A 177 16.20 3.65 11.09
N GLN A 178 16.17 4.95 11.39
CA GLN A 178 17.37 5.80 11.32
C GLN A 178 18.47 5.33 12.29
N ARG A 179 18.10 4.88 13.49
CA ARG A 179 19.07 4.29 14.47
C ARG A 179 19.68 2.98 13.97
N MET A 180 18.97 2.26 13.09
CA MET A 180 19.47 1.08 12.39
C MET A 180 20.31 1.43 11.14
N GLY A 181 20.42 2.72 10.79
CA GLY A 181 21.16 3.18 9.62
C GLY A 181 20.38 3.06 8.31
N LEU A 182 19.06 2.94 8.38
CA LEU A 182 18.17 2.86 7.23
C LEU A 182 17.57 4.23 6.90
N ASP A 183 17.24 4.43 5.62
CA ASP A 183 16.49 5.59 5.14
C ASP A 183 14.99 5.30 5.25
N PRO A 184 14.24 5.99 6.14
CA PRO A 184 12.80 5.78 6.33
C PRO A 184 12.00 5.91 5.03
N ASP A 185 12.36 6.84 4.14
CA ASP A 185 11.63 7.06 2.90
C ASP A 185 11.83 5.89 1.95
N ALA A 186 13.06 5.38 1.83
CA ALA A 186 13.36 4.20 1.02
C ALA A 186 12.64 2.95 1.53
N VAL A 187 12.58 2.79 2.86
CA VAL A 187 11.86 1.69 3.51
C VAL A 187 10.35 1.81 3.31
N GLN A 188 9.78 3.02 3.45
CA GLN A 188 8.37 3.27 3.18
C GLN A 188 8.02 2.91 1.73
N GLN A 189 8.83 3.35 0.77
CA GLN A 189 8.62 3.01 -0.63
C GLN A 189 8.71 1.50 -0.87
N GLN A 190 9.63 0.79 -0.21
CA GLN A 190 9.71 -0.67 -0.30
C GLN A 190 8.46 -1.35 0.27
N MET A 191 8.02 -0.95 1.46
CA MET A 191 6.84 -1.51 2.10
C MET A 191 5.59 -1.35 1.21
N LEU A 192 5.35 -0.15 0.68
CA LEU A 192 4.21 0.12 -0.18
C LEU A 192 4.26 -0.71 -1.47
N ARG A 193 5.44 -0.87 -2.08
CA ARG A 193 5.61 -1.73 -3.25
C ARG A 193 5.28 -3.19 -2.96
N GLU A 194 5.85 -3.76 -1.90
CA GLU A 194 5.60 -5.16 -1.56
C GLU A 194 4.15 -5.42 -1.13
N ALA A 195 3.51 -4.45 -0.48
CA ALA A 195 2.08 -4.50 -0.16
C ALA A 195 1.21 -4.53 -1.41
N MET A 196 1.49 -3.64 -2.37
CA MET A 196 0.79 -3.59 -3.64
C MET A 196 1.01 -4.84 -4.49
N GLN A 197 2.25 -5.30 -4.61
CA GLN A 197 2.57 -6.54 -5.33
C GLN A 197 1.86 -7.75 -4.72
N THR A 198 1.82 -7.82 -3.38
CA THR A 198 1.12 -8.92 -2.69
C THR A 198 -0.38 -8.86 -2.90
N PHE A 199 -0.97 -7.65 -2.82
CA PHE A 199 -2.38 -7.43 -3.12
C PHE A 199 -2.71 -7.81 -4.56
N ASP A 200 -2.02 -7.23 -5.55
CA ASP A 200 -2.27 -7.43 -6.96
C ASP A 200 -2.08 -8.92 -7.35
N ARG A 201 -1.05 -9.61 -6.83
CA ARG A 201 -0.86 -11.07 -7.03
C ARG A 201 -2.02 -11.90 -6.50
N HIS A 202 -2.53 -11.56 -5.31
CA HIS A 202 -3.68 -12.27 -4.74
C HIS A 202 -4.95 -11.99 -5.53
N MET A 203 -5.15 -10.74 -5.94
CA MET A 203 -6.24 -10.37 -6.81
C MET A 203 -6.17 -11.18 -8.09
N ALA A 204 -5.02 -11.21 -8.78
CA ALA A 204 -4.73 -11.95 -10.02
C ALA A 204 -4.99 -13.48 -9.97
N GLN A 205 -5.00 -14.07 -8.78
CA GLN A 205 -5.30 -15.49 -8.57
C GLN A 205 -6.76 -15.75 -8.16
N GLY A 206 -7.51 -14.70 -7.83
CA GLY A 206 -8.90 -14.79 -7.38
C GLY A 206 -9.90 -14.91 -8.52
N GLY A 207 -11.11 -15.40 -8.22
CA GLY A 207 -12.24 -15.46 -9.17
C GLY A 207 -13.26 -14.34 -9.00
N TYR A 208 -12.93 -13.28 -8.27
CA TYR A 208 -13.89 -12.30 -7.74
C TYR A 208 -14.05 -11.03 -8.58
N TYR A 209 -13.36 -10.92 -9.71
CA TYR A 209 -13.16 -9.66 -10.44
C TYR A 209 -14.45 -8.94 -10.83
N GLU A 210 -15.40 -9.65 -11.46
CA GLU A 210 -16.62 -9.02 -11.97
C GLU A 210 -17.45 -8.34 -10.86
N GLY A 211 -17.46 -8.92 -9.66
CA GLY A 211 -18.17 -8.34 -8.52
C GLY A 211 -17.45 -7.17 -7.86
N LEU A 212 -16.12 -7.08 -8.03
CA LEU A 212 -15.27 -6.06 -7.39
C LEU A 212 -15.05 -4.82 -8.26
N LEU A 213 -15.29 -4.93 -9.58
CA LEU A 213 -15.30 -3.77 -10.48
C LEU A 213 -16.53 -2.88 -10.25
N SER A 214 -17.65 -3.44 -9.79
CA SER A 214 -18.86 -2.68 -9.48
C SER A 214 -18.64 -1.75 -8.29
N GLY A 215 -19.06 -0.48 -8.44
CA GLY A 215 -18.98 0.52 -7.37
C GLY A 215 -17.56 0.92 -6.96
N GLY A 216 -16.55 0.68 -7.79
CA GLY A 216 -15.16 1.10 -7.51
C GLY A 216 -14.47 0.36 -6.36
N ASN A 217 -15.04 -0.74 -5.86
CA ASN A 217 -14.52 -1.46 -4.69
C ASN A 217 -13.05 -1.87 -4.83
N LEU A 218 -12.62 -2.26 -6.04
CA LEU A 218 -11.23 -2.62 -6.30
C LEU A 218 -10.27 -1.44 -6.03
N ALA A 219 -10.58 -0.24 -6.53
CA ALA A 219 -9.80 0.96 -6.31
C ALA A 219 -9.72 1.29 -4.81
N SER A 220 -10.84 1.18 -4.08
CA SER A 220 -10.87 1.37 -2.62
C SER A 220 -10.00 0.35 -1.89
N MET A 221 -10.08 -0.93 -2.23
CA MET A 221 -9.25 -1.98 -1.62
C MET A 221 -7.76 -1.75 -1.87
N ARG A 222 -7.41 -1.28 -3.07
CA ARG A 222 -6.04 -0.97 -3.48
C ARG A 222 -5.52 0.26 -2.72
N MET A 223 -6.33 1.31 -2.59
CA MET A 223 -6.01 2.48 -1.79
C MET A 223 -5.86 2.15 -0.30
N ASN A 224 -6.79 1.38 0.26
CA ASN A 224 -6.75 0.94 1.66
C ASN A 224 -5.50 0.10 1.95
N THR A 225 -4.99 -0.63 0.95
CA THR A 225 -3.71 -1.34 1.06
C THR A 225 -2.55 -0.35 1.18
N LEU A 226 -2.51 0.75 0.44
CA LEU A 226 -1.47 1.78 0.63
C LEU A 226 -1.61 2.50 1.97
N GLU A 227 -2.83 2.84 2.36
CA GLU A 227 -3.11 3.56 3.60
C GLU A 227 -2.72 2.76 4.85
N ASN A 228 -3.05 1.48 4.90
CA ASN A 228 -2.75 0.66 6.07
C ASN A 228 -1.26 0.25 6.18
N ASN A 229 -0.41 0.71 5.26
CA ASN A 229 1.03 0.50 5.30
C ASN A 229 1.80 1.83 5.29
N GLN A 230 1.26 2.88 5.90
CA GLN A 230 2.04 4.06 6.24
C GLN A 230 3.06 3.73 7.34
N LEU A 231 4.27 4.28 7.22
CA LEU A 231 5.44 3.86 7.99
C LEU A 231 5.20 3.83 9.51
N GLU A 232 4.53 4.87 10.01
CA GLU A 232 4.33 5.07 11.44
C GLU A 232 3.24 4.15 12.04
N ASP A 233 2.44 3.50 11.18
CA ASP A 233 1.43 2.53 11.60
C ASP A 233 1.94 1.08 11.60
N LEU A 234 3.17 0.85 11.11
CA LEU A 234 3.77 -0.47 10.98
C LEU A 234 4.33 -0.98 12.30
N CYS A 235 4.24 -2.30 12.50
CA CYS A 235 4.94 -2.99 13.58
C CYS A 235 6.37 -3.29 13.15
N LEU A 236 7.35 -2.91 13.98
CA LEU A 236 8.76 -3.23 13.75
C LEU A 236 9.12 -4.52 14.50
N LEU A 237 9.52 -5.56 13.78
CA LEU A 237 9.93 -6.84 14.35
C LEU A 237 11.43 -7.06 14.13
N LEU A 238 12.09 -7.60 15.14
CA LEU A 238 13.49 -8.06 15.10
C LEU A 238 13.57 -9.52 15.57
N PRO A 239 13.01 -10.48 14.83
CA PRO A 239 13.02 -11.88 15.22
C PRO A 239 14.44 -12.44 15.41
N GLU A 240 15.41 -11.87 14.70
CA GLU A 240 16.83 -12.17 14.86
C GLU A 240 17.64 -10.86 14.82
N GLN A 241 18.84 -10.87 15.38
CA GLN A 241 19.62 -9.65 15.62
C GLN A 241 19.95 -8.84 14.36
N ASN A 242 19.96 -9.47 13.18
CA ASN A 242 20.22 -8.81 11.90
C ASN A 242 19.07 -8.93 10.90
N ARG A 243 17.86 -9.23 11.39
CA ARG A 243 16.69 -9.47 10.55
C ARG A 243 15.58 -8.52 10.97
N LEU A 244 15.39 -7.46 10.19
CA LEU A 244 14.30 -6.51 10.37
C LEU A 244 13.11 -6.93 9.52
N VAL A 245 11.94 -7.02 10.14
CA VAL A 245 10.67 -7.27 9.45
C VAL A 245 9.70 -6.16 9.83
N LEU A 246 9.11 -5.52 8.82
CA LEU A 246 7.99 -4.61 9.01
C LEU A 246 6.70 -5.39 8.79
N ARG A 247 5.78 -5.29 9.73
CA ARG A 247 4.48 -5.93 9.66
C ARG A 247 3.39 -4.87 9.48
N GLY A 248 2.67 -5.03 8.38
CA GLY A 248 1.44 -4.31 8.05
C GLY A 248 0.41 -5.30 7.51
N GLY A 249 -0.20 -5.01 6.36
CA GLY A 249 -1.12 -5.96 5.74
C GLY A 249 -1.68 -5.57 4.39
N CYS A 250 -2.59 -6.38 3.86
CA CYS A 250 -3.23 -6.15 2.56
C CYS A 250 -4.73 -6.33 2.69
N ASN A 251 -5.49 -5.54 1.94
CA ASN A 251 -6.93 -5.73 1.87
C ASN A 251 -7.25 -7.05 1.13
N SER A 252 -8.37 -7.69 1.46
CA SER A 252 -8.70 -9.03 0.96
C SER A 252 -10.19 -9.19 0.75
N PRO A 253 -10.64 -9.76 -0.39
CA PRO A 253 -12.06 -10.04 -0.61
C PRO A 253 -12.56 -11.22 0.24
N ALA A 254 -11.66 -11.94 0.92
CA ALA A 254 -11.97 -13.08 1.77
C ALA A 254 -11.87 -12.72 3.26
N GLY A 255 -12.76 -13.31 4.07
CA GLY A 255 -12.68 -13.28 5.53
C GLY A 255 -13.02 -11.91 6.13
N SER A 256 -12.15 -11.41 7.00
CA SER A 256 -12.29 -10.13 7.73
C SER A 256 -12.07 -8.87 6.88
N GLY A 257 -11.81 -9.02 5.57
CA GLY A 257 -11.44 -7.89 4.71
C GLY A 257 -9.94 -7.57 4.71
N TRP A 258 -9.12 -8.29 5.49
CA TRP A 258 -7.71 -7.96 5.68
C TRP A 258 -6.82 -9.21 5.80
N ARG A 259 -5.53 -9.07 5.51
CA ARG A 259 -4.50 -10.10 5.69
C ARG A 259 -3.23 -9.46 6.23
N GLN A 260 -2.55 -10.12 7.15
CA GLN A 260 -1.24 -9.68 7.62
C GLN A 260 -0.20 -9.81 6.50
N LEU A 261 0.71 -8.84 6.44
CA LEU A 261 1.85 -8.81 5.54
C LEU A 261 3.12 -8.54 6.35
N ASP A 262 4.10 -9.43 6.20
CA ASP A 262 5.43 -9.28 6.79
C ASP A 262 6.44 -9.06 5.66
N VAL A 263 7.07 -7.88 5.65
CA VAL A 263 8.10 -7.49 4.68
C VAL A 263 9.46 -7.47 5.35
N GLU A 264 10.41 -8.23 4.80
CA GLU A 264 11.77 -8.27 5.33
C GLU A 264 12.61 -7.13 4.74
N ILE A 265 13.12 -6.26 5.61
CA ILE A 265 13.94 -5.12 5.22
C ILE A 265 15.41 -5.45 5.53
N PRO A 266 16.30 -5.48 4.51
CA PRO A 266 17.70 -5.78 4.75
C PRO A 266 18.37 -4.63 5.52
N LEU A 267 18.97 -4.93 6.67
CA LEU A 267 19.69 -3.94 7.49
C LEU A 267 20.97 -3.39 6.81
N GLN A 268 21.45 -4.07 5.78
CA GLN A 268 22.54 -3.62 4.94
C GLN A 268 22.01 -3.49 3.52
N ALA A 269 22.27 -2.35 2.89
CA ALA A 269 21.96 -2.18 1.48
C ALA A 269 22.60 -3.32 0.68
N ALA A 270 21.79 -4.04 -0.09
CA ALA A 270 22.31 -4.98 -1.06
C ALA A 270 23.21 -4.21 -2.04
N ASP A 271 24.26 -4.86 -2.54
CA ASP A 271 25.04 -4.30 -3.64
C ASP A 271 24.08 -3.95 -4.79
N PRO A 272 24.17 -2.73 -5.37
CA PRO A 272 23.29 -2.32 -6.45
C PRO A 272 23.30 -3.37 -7.57
N GLN A 273 22.18 -4.08 -7.73
CA GLN A 273 22.04 -4.97 -8.87
C GLN A 273 21.75 -4.12 -10.11
N PRO A 274 22.28 -4.49 -11.29
CA PRO A 274 21.90 -3.83 -12.53
C PRO A 274 20.38 -3.93 -12.67
N GLN A 275 19.69 -2.79 -12.66
CA GLN A 275 18.26 -2.77 -12.95
C GLN A 275 18.07 -2.92 -14.46
N THR A 276 17.16 -3.81 -14.85
CA THR A 276 16.74 -3.90 -16.26
C THR A 276 16.01 -2.61 -16.61
N VAL A 277 16.52 -1.91 -17.63
CA VAL A 277 15.82 -0.76 -18.20
C VAL A 277 14.96 -1.27 -19.34
N LEU A 278 13.65 -1.15 -19.18
CA LEU A 278 12.68 -1.46 -20.23
C LEU A 278 12.36 -0.18 -21.00
N THR A 279 12.31 -0.27 -22.33
CA THR A 279 12.04 0.87 -23.20
C THR A 279 11.25 0.46 -24.42
N ASP A 280 10.40 1.35 -24.89
CA ASP A 280 9.73 1.20 -26.17
C ASP A 280 9.37 2.57 -26.77
N THR A 281 9.12 2.60 -28.07
CA THR A 281 8.77 3.82 -28.80
C THR A 281 7.76 3.50 -29.87
N TYR A 282 6.72 4.31 -29.92
CA TYR A 282 5.64 4.18 -30.88
C TYR A 282 5.09 5.57 -31.24
N GLY A 283 5.07 5.87 -32.54
CA GLY A 283 4.71 7.18 -33.06
C GLY A 283 5.49 8.32 -32.39
N SER A 284 4.75 9.15 -31.66
CA SER A 284 5.29 10.33 -30.97
C SER A 284 5.60 10.09 -29.49
N ALA A 285 5.38 8.88 -28.96
CA ALA A 285 5.61 8.53 -27.57
C ALA A 285 6.83 7.59 -27.42
N SER A 286 7.61 7.81 -26.37
CA SER A 286 8.69 6.93 -25.94
C SER A 286 8.60 6.71 -24.43
N VAL A 287 8.62 5.46 -23.98
CA VAL A 287 8.58 5.11 -22.57
C VAL A 287 9.92 4.53 -22.13
N GLN A 288 10.33 4.86 -20.91
CA GLN A 288 11.46 4.26 -20.22
C GLN A 288 11.06 3.92 -18.79
N LEU A 289 11.36 2.70 -18.37
CA LEU A 289 11.11 2.19 -17.03
C LEU A 289 12.39 1.57 -16.47
N GLU A 290 12.83 2.03 -15.30
CA GLU A 290 13.96 1.50 -14.56
C GLU A 290 13.50 1.16 -13.13
N GLY A 291 13.39 -0.14 -12.83
CA GLY A 291 12.74 -0.60 -11.60
C GLY A 291 11.30 -0.08 -11.53
N THR A 292 11.01 0.72 -10.50
CA THR A 292 9.70 1.35 -10.30
C THR A 292 9.64 2.83 -10.68
N GLN A 293 10.62 3.31 -11.44
CA GLN A 293 10.63 4.68 -11.97
C GLN A 293 10.32 4.66 -13.46
N GLY A 294 9.15 5.18 -13.84
CA GLY A 294 8.71 5.27 -15.22
C GLY A 294 8.65 6.70 -15.72
N THR A 295 9.00 6.93 -16.98
CA THR A 295 8.80 8.21 -17.66
C THR A 295 8.29 8.01 -19.08
N ILE A 296 7.46 8.93 -19.55
CA ILE A 296 6.97 8.99 -20.93
C ILE A 296 7.42 10.30 -21.54
N THR A 297 8.12 10.22 -22.66
CA THR A 297 8.47 11.37 -23.48
C THR A 297 7.52 11.46 -24.68
N LEU A 298 6.82 12.58 -24.78
CA LEU A 298 5.99 12.93 -25.93
C LEU A 298 6.72 13.95 -26.78
N ARG A 299 6.87 13.64 -28.06
CA ARG A 299 7.47 14.53 -29.05
C ARG A 299 6.40 15.39 -29.70
N ARG A 300 6.72 16.65 -29.95
CA ARG A 300 5.86 17.55 -30.71
C ARG A 300 5.94 17.20 -32.20
N THR A 301 4.93 16.50 -32.67
CA THR A 301 4.75 16.07 -34.07
C THR A 301 3.36 16.50 -34.59
N PRO A 302 3.06 16.32 -35.89
CA PRO A 302 1.71 16.55 -36.41
C PRO A 302 0.62 15.74 -35.70
N GLU A 303 0.93 14.52 -35.24
CA GLU A 303 0.01 13.65 -34.51
C GLU A 303 -0.41 14.29 -33.18
N THR A 304 0.57 14.66 -32.35
CA THR A 304 0.31 15.37 -31.07
C THR A 304 -0.21 16.79 -31.26
N ALA A 305 0.05 17.42 -32.41
CA ALA A 305 -0.48 18.75 -32.72
C ALA A 305 -1.99 18.70 -33.02
N ALA A 306 -2.51 17.56 -33.50
CA ALA A 306 -3.94 17.37 -33.73
C ALA A 306 -4.74 17.41 -32.42
N TRP A 307 -4.13 16.99 -31.29
CA TRP A 307 -4.77 17.04 -29.98
C TRP A 307 -5.25 18.44 -29.56
N ALA A 308 -4.65 19.50 -30.11
CA ALA A 308 -5.08 20.87 -29.82
C ALA A 308 -6.50 21.15 -30.33
N ALA A 309 -6.88 20.53 -31.45
CA ALA A 309 -8.22 20.65 -32.03
C ALA A 309 -9.16 19.59 -31.47
N ASP A 310 -8.66 18.37 -31.24
CA ASP A 310 -9.49 17.22 -30.87
C ASP A 310 -9.79 17.19 -29.35
N TYR A 311 -8.85 17.63 -28.52
CA TYR A 311 -8.89 17.50 -27.05
C TYR A 311 -8.52 18.78 -26.28
N GLY A 312 -8.14 19.86 -26.98
CA GLY A 312 -7.67 21.09 -26.33
C GLY A 312 -6.25 21.00 -25.74
N ILE A 313 -5.54 19.88 -25.95
CA ILE A 313 -4.20 19.64 -25.39
C ILE A 313 -3.14 20.19 -26.35
N ARG A 314 -2.22 21.03 -25.84
CA ARG A 314 -1.16 21.65 -26.65
C ARG A 314 0.23 21.30 -26.13
N LEU A 315 0.98 20.57 -26.95
CA LEU A 315 2.40 20.30 -26.72
C LEU A 315 3.26 21.36 -27.42
N GLU A 316 3.72 22.37 -26.67
CA GLU A 316 4.54 23.46 -27.23
C GLU A 316 5.95 23.02 -27.67
N GLN A 317 6.48 21.98 -27.01
CA GLN A 317 7.79 21.36 -27.24
C GLN A 317 7.74 19.91 -26.73
N ASP A 318 8.74 19.11 -27.07
CA ASP A 318 8.89 17.76 -26.49
C ASP A 318 8.85 17.84 -24.95
N ARG A 319 8.11 16.94 -24.31
CA ARG A 319 7.98 16.89 -22.85
C ARG A 319 8.15 15.47 -22.34
N THR A 320 8.77 15.37 -21.17
CA THR A 320 8.90 14.12 -20.43
C THR A 320 8.09 14.24 -19.16
N TYR A 321 7.26 13.24 -18.91
CA TYR A 321 6.36 13.15 -17.77
C TYR A 321 6.76 11.95 -16.91
N PRO A 322 6.86 12.10 -15.58
CA PRO A 322 6.96 10.94 -14.69
C PRO A 322 5.63 10.18 -14.69
N ILE A 323 5.71 8.87 -14.48
CA ILE A 323 4.55 8.01 -14.25
C ILE A 323 4.45 7.75 -12.75
N LEU A 324 3.30 8.06 -12.16
CA LEU A 324 2.98 7.78 -10.76
C LEU A 324 2.30 6.41 -10.62
N GLY A 325 2.29 5.85 -9.41
CA GLY A 325 1.53 4.62 -9.12
C GLY A 325 2.16 3.33 -9.67
N ILE A 326 3.45 3.33 -9.98
CA ILE A 326 4.19 2.15 -10.42
C ILE A 326 4.73 1.41 -9.20
N TYR A 327 4.11 0.28 -8.86
CA TYR A 327 4.47 -0.52 -7.67
C TYR A 327 5.05 -1.89 -7.99
N ASN A 328 4.69 -2.47 -9.13
CA ASN A 328 5.03 -3.84 -9.48
C ASN A 328 6.46 -3.98 -10.04
N GLU A 329 6.93 -5.22 -10.15
CA GLU A 329 8.09 -5.54 -10.96
C GLU A 329 7.64 -5.91 -12.37
N TYR A 330 8.31 -5.38 -13.39
CA TYR A 330 7.90 -5.53 -14.78
C TYR A 330 8.94 -6.29 -15.58
N ILE A 331 8.46 -7.18 -16.44
CA ILE A 331 9.29 -8.03 -17.30
C ILE A 331 9.23 -7.61 -18.77
N ASP A 332 8.20 -6.86 -19.16
CA ASP A 332 8.00 -6.38 -20.53
C ASP A 332 7.15 -5.09 -20.52
N LEU A 333 7.28 -4.28 -21.56
CA LEU A 333 6.41 -3.12 -21.79
C LEU A 333 6.21 -2.87 -23.28
N CYS A 334 5.08 -2.29 -23.65
CA CYS A 334 4.77 -2.01 -25.04
C CYS A 334 3.74 -0.88 -25.17
N ILE A 335 4.00 0.09 -26.04
CA ILE A 335 3.06 1.16 -26.38
C ILE A 335 2.12 0.70 -27.50
N GLY A 336 0.81 0.91 -27.33
CA GLY A 336 -0.23 0.74 -28.35
C GLY A 336 -1.09 1.99 -28.51
N GLU A 337 -2.19 1.89 -29.24
CA GLU A 337 -3.23 2.92 -29.36
C GLU A 337 -4.63 2.40 -29.00
N LEU A 338 -5.47 3.29 -28.47
CA LEU A 338 -6.92 3.08 -28.34
C LEU A 338 -7.71 3.84 -29.40
N GLY A 339 -8.62 3.15 -30.08
CA GLY A 339 -9.60 3.79 -30.96
C GLY A 339 -9.00 4.45 -32.20
N ALA A 340 -9.57 5.58 -32.62
CA ALA A 340 -9.16 6.32 -33.82
C ALA A 340 -8.67 7.73 -33.44
N SER A 341 -7.39 7.99 -33.71
CA SER A 341 -6.55 9.16 -33.39
C SER A 341 -5.31 8.68 -32.62
N PHE A 342 -4.25 9.47 -32.57
CA PHE A 342 -3.05 9.10 -31.81
C PHE A 342 -3.37 9.13 -30.31
N HIS A 343 -3.77 7.98 -29.75
CA HIS A 343 -4.15 7.78 -28.34
C HIS A 343 -3.21 6.75 -27.72
N PRO A 344 -1.96 7.14 -27.37
CA PRO A 344 -0.97 6.19 -26.89
C PRO A 344 -1.34 5.62 -25.52
N VAL A 345 -1.22 4.31 -25.37
CA VAL A 345 -1.33 3.60 -24.09
C VAL A 345 -0.07 2.78 -23.87
N VAL A 346 0.53 2.91 -22.68
CA VAL A 346 1.65 2.07 -22.28
C VAL A 346 1.10 0.86 -21.56
N TYR A 347 1.37 -0.34 -22.06
CA TYR A 347 1.10 -1.58 -21.34
C TYR A 347 2.34 -2.06 -20.62
N LEU A 348 2.18 -2.48 -19.37
CA LEU A 348 3.24 -2.91 -18.47
C LEU A 348 2.93 -4.34 -18.01
N LEU A 349 3.76 -5.31 -18.40
CA LEU A 349 3.58 -6.71 -17.99
C LEU A 349 4.36 -6.96 -16.70
N THR A 350 3.64 -7.29 -15.63
CA THR A 350 4.24 -7.61 -14.33
C THR A 350 4.90 -8.99 -14.33
N GLN A 351 5.81 -9.21 -13.40
CA GLN A 351 6.44 -10.52 -13.19
C GLN A 351 5.44 -11.62 -12.81
N ASP A 352 4.33 -11.25 -12.15
CA ASP A 352 3.22 -12.14 -11.82
C ASP A 352 2.27 -12.39 -13.03
N GLY A 353 2.60 -11.84 -14.20
CA GLY A 353 1.92 -12.10 -15.47
C GLY A 353 0.63 -11.32 -15.67
N VAL A 354 0.41 -10.23 -14.92
CA VAL A 354 -0.76 -9.34 -15.08
C VAL A 354 -0.35 -8.10 -15.88
N VAL A 355 -1.29 -7.51 -16.61
CA VAL A 355 -1.05 -6.27 -17.35
C VAL A 355 -1.62 -5.07 -16.59
N GLU A 356 -0.74 -4.14 -16.25
CA GLU A 356 -1.09 -2.76 -15.90
C GLU A 356 -0.97 -1.87 -17.14
N TYR A 357 -1.50 -0.65 -17.05
CA TYR A 357 -1.42 0.29 -18.15
C TYR A 357 -1.35 1.74 -17.69
N VAL A 358 -0.89 2.60 -18.61
CA VAL A 358 -0.95 4.06 -18.51
C VAL A 358 -1.64 4.57 -19.75
N ASP A 359 -2.90 4.99 -19.62
CA ASP A 359 -3.60 5.68 -20.70
C ASP A 359 -3.12 7.14 -20.78
N VAL A 360 -2.16 7.40 -21.68
CA VAL A 360 -1.45 8.67 -21.72
C VAL A 360 -2.36 9.81 -22.16
N LEU A 361 -3.22 9.59 -23.16
CA LEU A 361 -4.11 10.65 -23.63
C LEU A 361 -5.20 10.92 -22.60
N HIS A 362 -5.79 9.87 -22.01
CA HIS A 362 -6.82 9.99 -20.98
C HIS A 362 -6.32 10.79 -19.78
N CYS A 363 -5.14 10.46 -19.24
CA CYS A 363 -4.53 11.25 -18.17
C CYS A 363 -4.31 12.72 -18.58
N LEU A 364 -3.84 12.97 -19.81
CA LEU A 364 -3.54 14.32 -20.28
C LEU A 364 -4.77 15.19 -20.57
N MET A 365 -5.97 14.59 -20.68
CA MET A 365 -7.23 15.34 -20.75
C MET A 365 -7.55 16.06 -19.43
N PHE A 366 -6.96 15.60 -18.31
CA PHE A 366 -7.18 16.18 -16.97
C PHE A 366 -6.00 17.00 -16.44
N GLY A 367 -4.83 16.93 -17.07
CA GLY A 367 -3.66 17.65 -16.59
C GLY A 367 -2.35 17.13 -17.17
N SER A 368 -1.26 17.33 -16.45
CA SER A 368 0.09 16.87 -16.81
C SER A 368 0.58 15.70 -15.95
N ALA A 369 -0.30 15.08 -15.15
CA ALA A 369 0.03 13.92 -14.34
C ALA A 369 -0.29 12.63 -15.09
N LEU A 370 0.69 11.74 -15.25
CA LEU A 370 0.47 10.38 -15.77
C LEU A 370 0.48 9.41 -14.59
N VAL A 371 -0.55 8.59 -14.50
CA VAL A 371 -0.76 7.66 -13.38
C VAL A 371 -0.99 6.28 -13.97
N CYS A 372 -0.34 5.26 -13.40
CA CYS A 372 -0.58 3.87 -13.73
C CYS A 372 -1.93 3.45 -13.15
N GLN A 373 -2.83 3.01 -14.02
CA GLN A 373 -4.15 2.50 -13.64
C GLN A 373 -4.03 1.11 -12.99
N ASP A 374 -5.16 0.63 -12.47
CA ASP A 374 -5.24 -0.69 -11.85
C ASP A 374 -4.95 -1.82 -12.84
N PRO A 375 -4.37 -2.94 -12.37
CA PRO A 375 -4.12 -4.09 -13.23
C PRO A 375 -5.42 -4.59 -13.86
N ILE A 376 -5.39 -4.82 -15.17
CA ILE A 376 -6.47 -5.50 -15.89
C ILE A 376 -6.40 -6.98 -15.49
N TYR A 377 -7.00 -7.35 -14.37
CA TYR A 377 -6.78 -8.67 -13.77
C TYR A 377 -7.24 -9.85 -14.64
N ILE A 378 -8.13 -9.63 -15.61
CA ILE A 378 -8.48 -10.64 -16.62
C ILE A 378 -7.35 -10.87 -17.64
N ALA A 379 -6.49 -9.88 -17.86
CA ALA A 379 -5.26 -9.99 -18.64
C ALA A 379 -4.12 -10.50 -17.74
N ASN A 380 -4.22 -11.78 -17.37
CA ASN A 380 -3.26 -12.48 -16.51
C ASN A 380 -2.57 -13.65 -17.24
N GLN A 381 -1.68 -14.36 -16.55
CA GLN A 381 -0.87 -15.47 -17.09
C GLN A 381 -0.03 -15.03 -18.31
N GLY A 382 0.32 -13.76 -18.37
CA GLY A 382 1.10 -13.15 -19.44
C GLY A 382 2.58 -13.50 -19.37
N VAL A 383 3.19 -13.74 -20.54
CA VAL A 383 4.63 -13.99 -20.68
C VAL A 383 5.35 -13.02 -21.61
N ALA A 384 4.60 -12.30 -22.46
CA ALA A 384 5.14 -11.26 -23.34
C ALA A 384 4.02 -10.34 -23.85
N LEU A 385 4.39 -9.12 -24.22
CA LEU A 385 3.53 -8.19 -24.96
C LEU A 385 3.89 -8.22 -26.45
N GLU A 386 2.89 -8.28 -27.31
CA GLU A 386 3.06 -8.36 -28.76
C GLU A 386 2.31 -7.22 -29.44
N ARG A 387 3.04 -6.31 -30.11
CA ARG A 387 2.43 -5.27 -30.94
C ARG A 387 2.00 -5.84 -32.30
N SER A 388 0.73 -5.68 -32.64
CA SER A 388 0.16 -5.99 -33.96
C SER A 388 -0.39 -4.72 -34.61
N GLY A 389 0.46 -4.01 -35.37
CA GLY A 389 0.10 -2.71 -35.91
C GLY A 389 0.11 -1.63 -34.83
N SER A 390 -1.03 -1.00 -34.57
CA SER A 390 -1.24 -0.04 -33.48
C SER A 390 -1.73 -0.70 -32.18
N GLU A 391 -2.21 -1.95 -32.24
CA GLU A 391 -2.77 -2.67 -31.10
C GLU A 391 -1.70 -3.49 -30.38
N VAL A 392 -1.88 -3.71 -29.08
CA VAL A 392 -1.01 -4.55 -28.26
C VAL A 392 -1.82 -5.69 -27.68
N ASN A 393 -1.23 -6.88 -27.74
CA ASN A 393 -1.82 -8.10 -27.22
C ASN A 393 -0.94 -8.71 -26.14
N LEU A 394 -1.57 -9.41 -25.20
CA LEU A 394 -0.90 -10.25 -24.22
C LEU A 394 -0.74 -11.66 -24.77
N ARG A 395 0.50 -12.16 -24.83
CA ARG A 395 0.78 -13.58 -25.01
C ARG A 395 0.69 -14.28 -23.66
N GLN A 396 -0.17 -15.29 -23.56
CA GLN A 396 -0.35 -16.05 -22.32
C GLN A 396 0.50 -17.33 -22.29
N GLU A 397 0.73 -17.89 -21.09
CA GLU A 397 1.52 -19.11 -20.85
C GLU A 397 1.03 -20.32 -21.67
N ASP A 398 -0.28 -20.43 -21.89
CA ASP A 398 -0.90 -21.50 -22.68
C ASP A 398 -0.77 -21.29 -24.22
N GLY A 399 -0.15 -20.19 -24.62
CA GLY A 399 0.07 -19.78 -26.01
C GLY A 399 -1.09 -18.99 -26.62
N SER A 400 -2.18 -18.76 -25.90
CA SER A 400 -3.27 -17.90 -26.36
C SER A 400 -2.84 -16.41 -26.41
N VAL A 401 -3.66 -15.61 -27.09
CA VAL A 401 -3.44 -14.18 -27.30
C VAL A 401 -4.70 -13.45 -26.86
N LEU A 402 -4.52 -12.46 -25.99
CA LEU A 402 -5.59 -11.60 -25.50
C LEU A 402 -5.38 -10.16 -25.98
N GLU A 403 -6.40 -9.59 -26.62
CA GLU A 403 -6.37 -8.20 -27.08
C GLU A 403 -6.57 -7.24 -25.89
N LEU A 404 -5.67 -6.28 -25.70
CA LEU A 404 -5.71 -5.40 -24.54
C LEU A 404 -6.57 -4.15 -24.77
N ALA A 405 -6.70 -3.67 -26.00
CA ALA A 405 -7.40 -2.42 -26.30
C ALA A 405 -8.89 -2.42 -25.86
N PRO A 406 -9.71 -3.47 -26.14
CA PRO A 406 -11.09 -3.50 -25.68
C PRO A 406 -11.21 -3.52 -24.15
N LEU A 407 -10.31 -4.26 -23.49
CA LEU A 407 -10.27 -4.33 -22.03
C LEU A 407 -9.87 -2.98 -21.43
N THR A 408 -8.89 -2.30 -22.01
CA THR A 408 -8.46 -0.98 -21.54
C THR A 408 -9.61 0.03 -21.59
N ALA A 409 -10.37 0.04 -22.69
CA ALA A 409 -11.52 0.92 -22.84
C ALA A 409 -12.64 0.63 -21.82
N GLU A 410 -12.88 -0.64 -21.50
CA GLU A 410 -13.82 -1.05 -20.45
C GLU A 410 -13.32 -0.62 -19.06
N TRP A 411 -12.03 -0.81 -18.78
CA TRP A 411 -11.42 -0.52 -17.48
C TRP A 411 -11.24 0.97 -17.21
N ASN A 412 -11.21 1.81 -18.24
CA ASN A 412 -11.28 3.26 -18.12
C ASN A 412 -12.67 3.78 -17.73
N ALA A 413 -13.73 2.97 -17.86
CA ALA A 413 -15.11 3.36 -17.58
C ALA A 413 -15.62 2.86 -16.21
N GLN A 414 -14.71 2.74 -15.23
CA GLN A 414 -15.05 2.29 -13.88
C GLN A 414 -15.87 3.34 -13.12
N GLU A 415 -16.83 2.87 -12.31
CA GLU A 415 -17.56 3.73 -11.39
C GLU A 415 -16.63 4.26 -10.28
N LEU A 416 -16.85 5.52 -9.89
CA LEU A 416 -16.13 6.10 -8.76
C LEU A 416 -16.61 5.47 -7.44
N PRO A 417 -15.69 5.13 -6.52
CA PRO A 417 -16.05 4.49 -5.27
C PRO A 417 -16.74 5.41 -4.26
N TYR A 418 -17.38 4.81 -3.25
CA TYR A 418 -18.12 5.53 -2.20
C TYR A 418 -17.27 6.58 -1.47
N GLU A 419 -15.99 6.28 -1.27
CA GLU A 419 -15.04 7.12 -0.55
C GLU A 419 -14.79 8.48 -1.25
N VAL A 420 -15.00 8.58 -2.56
CA VAL A 420 -14.79 9.83 -3.32
C VAL A 420 -16.08 10.40 -3.91
N THR A 421 -17.22 9.80 -3.60
CA THR A 421 -18.54 10.23 -4.08
C THR A 421 -19.38 10.78 -2.94
N GLY A 422 -20.29 11.68 -3.29
CA GLY A 422 -21.14 12.42 -2.37
C GLY A 422 -20.90 13.93 -2.44
N ALA A 423 -21.63 14.66 -1.58
CA ALA A 423 -21.51 16.10 -1.45
C ALA A 423 -20.55 16.45 -0.31
N PHE A 424 -19.56 17.30 -0.61
CA PHE A 424 -18.50 17.72 0.29
C PHE A 424 -18.46 19.25 0.37
N ASN A 425 -18.34 19.82 1.57
CA ASN A 425 -18.26 21.27 1.77
C ASN A 425 -16.90 21.68 2.35
N ASP A 426 -16.37 22.79 1.86
CA ASP A 426 -15.37 23.57 2.58
C ASP A 426 -16.10 24.59 3.46
N MET A 427 -15.92 24.46 4.77
CA MET A 427 -16.48 25.38 5.76
C MET A 427 -15.38 26.22 6.43
N GLY A 428 -14.18 26.25 5.85
CA GLY A 428 -13.05 27.04 6.32
C GLY A 428 -13.19 28.54 6.01
N ASP A 429 -12.53 29.38 6.83
CA ASP A 429 -12.28 30.81 6.54
C ASP A 429 -13.50 31.69 6.15
N ASP A 430 -14.67 31.45 6.76
CA ASP A 430 -15.94 32.17 6.48
C ASP A 430 -16.36 32.13 4.99
N GLN A 431 -15.83 31.18 4.21
CA GLN A 431 -16.18 30.92 2.80
C GLN A 431 -17.00 29.64 2.72
N PHE A 432 -17.98 29.61 1.81
CA PHE A 432 -18.73 28.40 1.51
C PHE A 432 -18.44 27.95 0.09
N ASP A 433 -17.60 26.92 -0.02
CA ASP A 433 -17.34 26.20 -1.25
C ASP A 433 -17.79 24.74 -1.12
N TRP A 434 -18.09 24.08 -2.24
CA TRP A 434 -18.56 22.70 -2.22
C TRP A 434 -18.23 21.96 -3.50
N MET A 435 -18.19 20.63 -3.39
CA MET A 435 -18.00 19.69 -4.48
C MET A 435 -18.99 18.54 -4.31
N ASP A 436 -19.73 18.22 -5.35
CA ASP A 436 -20.58 17.04 -5.42
C ASP A 436 -20.06 16.12 -6.52
N VAL A 437 -19.85 14.85 -6.18
CA VAL A 437 -19.27 13.84 -7.07
C VAL A 437 -20.19 12.62 -7.08
N GLU A 438 -20.75 12.32 -8.25
CA GLU A 438 -21.57 11.11 -8.44
C GLU A 438 -20.70 9.92 -8.86
N SER A 439 -21.16 8.69 -8.57
CA SER A 439 -20.46 7.46 -8.93
C SER A 439 -20.25 7.26 -10.44
N ASN A 440 -21.07 7.92 -11.26
CA ASN A 440 -20.93 7.91 -12.72
C ASN A 440 -19.86 8.88 -13.22
N GLY A 441 -19.22 9.66 -12.35
CA GLY A 441 -18.20 10.67 -12.66
C GLY A 441 -18.74 12.10 -12.81
N SER A 442 -20.05 12.33 -12.77
CA SER A 442 -20.60 13.69 -12.81
C SER A 442 -20.09 14.51 -11.61
N VAL A 443 -19.55 15.70 -11.89
CA VAL A 443 -19.06 16.62 -10.86
C VAL A 443 -19.73 17.97 -10.97
N GLN A 444 -20.13 18.51 -9.82
CA GLN A 444 -20.57 19.89 -9.67
C GLN A 444 -19.74 20.55 -8.56
N MET A 445 -19.36 21.81 -8.77
CA MET A 445 -18.59 22.56 -7.77
C MET A 445 -19.11 24.00 -7.65
N GLY A 446 -19.26 24.46 -6.42
CA GLY A 446 -19.36 25.88 -6.08
C GLY A 446 -18.05 26.35 -5.48
N VAL A 447 -17.42 27.36 -6.06
CA VAL A 447 -16.15 27.90 -5.61
C VAL A 447 -16.20 29.42 -5.44
N GLN A 448 -15.22 29.98 -4.73
CA GLN A 448 -15.13 31.41 -4.43
C GLN A 448 -16.39 31.91 -3.71
N ASP A 449 -16.73 31.28 -2.59
CA ASP A 449 -17.91 31.57 -1.77
C ASP A 449 -19.21 31.47 -2.59
N ASN A 450 -19.36 30.37 -3.32
CA ASN A 450 -20.49 30.11 -4.23
C ASN A 450 -20.73 31.17 -5.32
N SER A 451 -19.75 32.03 -5.62
CA SER A 451 -19.91 33.01 -6.69
C SER A 451 -19.70 32.41 -8.08
N VAL A 452 -19.05 31.25 -8.16
CA VAL A 452 -18.75 30.54 -9.40
C VAL A 452 -19.21 29.09 -9.32
N PHE A 453 -19.96 28.65 -10.32
CA PHE A 453 -20.45 27.27 -10.42
C PHE A 453 -19.86 26.57 -11.64
N TYR A 454 -19.28 25.39 -11.41
CA TYR A 454 -18.75 24.52 -12.44
C TYR A 454 -19.55 23.22 -12.52
N GLN A 455 -19.69 22.71 -13.73
CA GLN A 455 -20.23 21.38 -14.02
C GLN A 455 -19.28 20.65 -14.96
N GLY A 456 -19.03 19.39 -14.67
CA GLY A 456 -17.97 18.65 -15.32
C GLY A 456 -18.03 17.17 -15.08
N TYR A 457 -16.87 16.55 -15.22
CA TYR A 457 -16.67 15.12 -15.09
C TYR A 457 -15.37 14.84 -14.33
N ALA A 458 -15.37 13.76 -13.57
CA ALA A 458 -14.19 13.21 -12.91
C ALA A 458 -14.02 11.75 -13.30
N ASP A 459 -12.76 11.38 -13.54
CA ASP A 459 -12.36 10.01 -13.81
C ASP A 459 -11.30 9.54 -12.81
N TYR A 460 -11.38 8.26 -12.47
CA TYR A 460 -10.34 7.58 -11.73
C TYR A 460 -9.12 7.30 -12.62
N LEU A 461 -7.94 7.68 -12.15
CA LEU A 461 -6.67 7.53 -12.89
C LEU A 461 -5.71 6.51 -12.24
N GLY A 462 -5.97 6.05 -11.02
CA GLY A 462 -5.10 5.13 -10.27
C GLY A 462 -4.97 5.51 -8.79
N VAL A 463 -4.03 4.88 -8.08
CA VAL A 463 -3.76 5.17 -6.66
C VAL A 463 -2.32 5.61 -6.40
N VAL A 464 -2.17 6.58 -5.50
CA VAL A 464 -0.89 7.03 -4.93
C VAL A 464 -0.97 7.00 -3.41
N PRO A 465 0.14 7.06 -2.67
CA PRO A 465 0.10 7.04 -1.20
C PRO A 465 -0.77 8.16 -0.59
N GLU A 466 -0.89 9.28 -1.29
CA GLU A 466 -1.72 10.42 -0.90
C GLU A 466 -3.23 10.19 -1.08
N GLY A 467 -3.68 9.18 -1.85
CA GLY A 467 -5.09 8.92 -2.12
C GLY A 467 -5.39 8.31 -3.49
N MET A 468 -6.68 8.08 -3.75
CA MET A 468 -7.17 7.72 -5.09
C MET A 468 -7.08 8.94 -5.99
N VAL A 469 -6.42 8.80 -7.14
CA VAL A 469 -6.20 9.92 -8.05
C VAL A 469 -7.40 10.11 -8.95
N LEU A 470 -8.04 11.28 -8.85
CA LEU A 470 -9.08 11.71 -9.78
C LEU A 470 -8.55 12.82 -10.68
N GLY A 471 -8.79 12.68 -11.97
CA GLY A 471 -8.72 13.76 -12.94
C GLY A 471 -10.08 14.44 -13.04
N VAL A 472 -10.14 15.76 -12.83
CA VAL A 472 -11.38 16.53 -12.87
C VAL A 472 -11.31 17.54 -13.98
N TRP A 473 -12.33 17.58 -14.83
CA TRP A 473 -12.49 18.56 -15.90
C TRP A 473 -13.87 19.19 -15.82
N THR A 474 -13.96 20.52 -16.02
CA THR A 474 -15.25 21.23 -16.05
C THR A 474 -15.42 22.06 -17.30
N ASN A 475 -16.68 22.31 -17.65
CA ASN A 475 -17.06 23.16 -18.77
C ASN A 475 -16.81 24.64 -18.46
N GLU A 476 -16.73 25.46 -19.52
CA GLU A 476 -16.93 26.90 -19.41
C GLU A 476 -18.28 27.18 -18.73
N THR A 477 -18.29 28.11 -17.77
CA THR A 477 -19.50 28.43 -17.03
C THR A 477 -20.49 29.18 -17.91
N ALA A 478 -21.76 29.24 -17.49
CA ALA A 478 -22.78 30.00 -18.21
C ALA A 478 -22.45 31.50 -18.35
N ASP A 479 -21.64 32.04 -17.44
CA ASP A 479 -21.20 33.44 -17.44
C ASP A 479 -19.90 33.67 -18.24
N GLY A 480 -19.40 32.64 -18.94
CA GLY A 480 -18.25 32.72 -19.84
C GLY A 480 -16.89 32.64 -19.13
N MET A 481 -16.85 32.14 -17.89
CA MET A 481 -15.58 31.86 -17.23
C MET A 481 -15.01 30.54 -17.75
N PRO A 482 -13.72 30.47 -18.10
CA PRO A 482 -13.10 29.24 -18.54
C PRO A 482 -13.32 28.09 -17.54
N GLY A 483 -13.52 26.89 -18.08
CA GLY A 483 -13.51 25.67 -17.29
C GLY A 483 -12.19 25.46 -16.56
N ILE A 484 -12.23 24.64 -15.52
CA ILE A 484 -11.08 24.25 -14.72
C ILE A 484 -10.74 22.79 -14.96
N THR A 485 -9.45 22.48 -14.84
CA THR A 485 -8.96 21.11 -14.97
C THR A 485 -7.84 20.90 -13.97
N PHE A 486 -7.91 19.82 -13.22
CA PHE A 486 -6.92 19.48 -12.20
C PHE A 486 -6.88 17.98 -11.93
N VAL A 487 -5.79 17.53 -11.33
CA VAL A 487 -5.60 16.16 -10.86
C VAL A 487 -5.31 16.21 -9.37
N ALA A 488 -6.05 15.44 -8.57
CA ALA A 488 -5.86 15.39 -7.13
C ALA A 488 -5.97 13.96 -6.59
N ALA A 489 -5.16 13.65 -5.59
CA ALA A 489 -5.32 12.47 -4.75
C ALA A 489 -6.38 12.74 -3.69
N MET A 490 -7.40 11.89 -3.66
CA MET A 490 -8.57 11.96 -2.80
C MET A 490 -8.46 10.90 -1.71
N LYS A 491 -8.47 11.33 -0.44
CA LYS A 491 -8.37 10.43 0.72
C LYS A 491 -9.49 10.69 1.71
N TYR A 492 -10.35 9.70 1.92
CA TYR A 492 -11.51 9.81 2.79
C TYR A 492 -11.22 9.22 4.18
N ASP A 493 -11.49 10.01 5.20
CA ASP A 493 -11.49 9.57 6.59
C ASP A 493 -12.93 9.32 7.02
N LEU A 494 -13.28 8.04 7.18
CA LEU A 494 -14.61 7.61 7.60
C LEU A 494 -14.97 8.04 9.02
N TYR A 495 -13.99 8.15 9.93
CA TYR A 495 -14.26 8.50 11.32
C TYR A 495 -14.61 9.98 11.48
N ASN A 496 -13.89 10.84 10.75
CA ASN A 496 -14.14 12.28 10.78
C ASN A 496 -15.12 12.75 9.68
N GLU A 497 -15.54 11.85 8.78
CA GLU A 497 -16.36 12.15 7.60
C GLU A 497 -15.74 13.26 6.74
N THR A 498 -14.42 13.21 6.57
CA THR A 498 -13.67 14.25 5.81
C THR A 498 -13.00 13.68 4.58
N LEU A 499 -13.03 14.44 3.49
CA LEU A 499 -12.29 14.16 2.27
C LEU A 499 -11.09 15.11 2.19
N THR A 500 -9.88 14.56 2.23
CA THR A 500 -8.65 15.31 1.95
C THR A 500 -8.35 15.26 0.46
N LEU A 501 -8.19 16.43 -0.15
CA LEU A 501 -7.76 16.60 -1.53
C LEU A 501 -6.31 17.08 -1.54
N THR A 502 -5.42 16.32 -2.17
CA THR A 502 -4.02 16.69 -2.36
C THR A 502 -3.74 16.90 -3.85
N MET A 503 -3.38 18.12 -4.23
CA MET A 503 -3.17 18.48 -5.64
C MET A 503 -1.93 17.79 -6.20
N ILE A 504 -2.09 17.10 -7.32
CA ILE A 504 -1.01 16.50 -8.11
C ILE A 504 -0.67 17.42 -9.30
N ASP A 505 -1.69 17.92 -9.99
CA ASP A 505 -1.52 18.89 -11.09
C ASP A 505 -2.71 19.87 -11.14
N GLY A 506 -2.47 21.05 -11.69
CA GLY A 506 -3.46 22.13 -11.72
C GLY A 506 -3.50 22.97 -10.44
N GLN A 507 -4.37 23.98 -10.43
CA GLN A 507 -4.61 24.83 -9.26
C GLN A 507 -5.75 24.25 -8.42
N ASN A 508 -5.64 24.38 -7.09
CA ASN A 508 -6.74 24.07 -6.21
C ASN A 508 -7.86 25.11 -6.43
N PRO A 509 -9.07 24.69 -6.86
CA PRO A 509 -10.13 25.62 -7.22
C PRO A 509 -10.87 26.21 -6.00
N PHE A 510 -10.71 25.59 -4.83
CA PHE A 510 -11.35 26.00 -3.57
C PHE A 510 -10.44 26.90 -2.73
N ALA A 511 -9.12 26.74 -2.84
CA ALA A 511 -8.17 27.49 -2.03
C ALA A 511 -6.90 27.86 -2.82
N GLU A 512 -6.84 29.11 -3.29
CA GLU A 512 -5.73 29.61 -4.11
C GLU A 512 -4.37 29.42 -3.43
N GLY A 513 -3.44 28.78 -4.14
CA GLY A 513 -2.07 28.53 -3.66
C GLY A 513 -1.93 27.43 -2.61
N LYS A 514 -3.02 26.75 -2.21
CA LYS A 514 -2.96 25.58 -1.33
C LYS A 514 -2.80 24.30 -2.15
N THR A 515 -1.88 23.44 -1.73
CA THR A 515 -1.66 22.13 -2.33
C THR A 515 -2.53 21.04 -1.69
N GLN A 516 -3.17 21.33 -0.55
CA GLN A 516 -4.06 20.41 0.14
C GLN A 516 -5.24 21.15 0.74
N LEU A 517 -6.40 20.50 0.75
CA LEU A 517 -7.63 20.98 1.39
C LEU A 517 -8.38 19.81 2.02
N GLN A 518 -9.11 20.07 3.10
CA GLN A 518 -10.04 19.11 3.70
C GLN A 518 -11.47 19.62 3.52
N LEU A 519 -12.34 18.75 3.02
CA LEU A 519 -13.78 18.99 2.91
C LEU A 519 -14.53 18.06 3.86
N ILE A 520 -15.69 18.47 4.33
CA ILE A 520 -16.56 17.69 5.20
C ILE A 520 -17.70 17.11 4.36
N ARG A 521 -17.95 15.80 4.47
CA ARG A 521 -19.06 15.14 3.77
C ARG A 521 -20.40 15.58 4.37
N CYS A 522 -21.36 15.90 3.51
CA CYS A 522 -22.74 16.10 3.91
C CYS A 522 -23.35 14.76 4.37
N PRO A 523 -24.19 14.75 5.41
CA PRO A 523 -25.00 13.57 5.74
C PRO A 523 -25.87 13.16 4.54
N ASP A 524 -25.84 11.88 4.19
CA ASP A 524 -26.77 11.30 3.23
C ASP A 524 -28.19 11.41 3.85
N ASN A 525 -29.10 12.21 3.27
CA ASN A 525 -30.45 12.46 3.78
C ASN A 525 -31.40 11.27 3.67
#